data_AF-A0A6N6MPM4-F1
#
_entry.id   AF-A0A6N6MPM4-F1
#
_cell.length_a   1.000
_cell.length_b   1.000
_cell.length_c   1.000
_cell.angle_alpha   90.00
_cell.angle_beta   90.00
_cell.angle_gamma   90.00
#
_symmetry.space_group_name_H-M   'P 1'
#
loop_
_entity.id
_entity.type
_entity.pdbx_description
1 polymer ?
#
loop_
_entity_poly.entity_id
_entity_poly.type
_entity_poly.pdbx_seq_one_letter_code
_entity_poly.pdbx_strand_id
1 'polypeptide(L)' 'MLALYNLLLQIPMGTPNPDDNQKVDLSNPVEIIVFIVIPIAIIALYIFWRGKKKK' A
#
# COMPACT_ATOMS: atom_id res chain seq x y z
N MET A 1 25.38 1.54 -25.47
CA MET A 1 24.07 1.60 -26.15
C MET A 1 23.30 0.29 -26.04
N LEU A 2 23.75 -0.82 -26.65
CA LEU A 2 23.03 -2.11 -26.61
C LEU A 2 22.88 -2.71 -25.20
N ALA A 3 23.93 -2.63 -24.37
CA ALA A 3 23.90 -3.18 -23.01
C ALA A 3 22.87 -2.51 -22.09
N LEU A 4 22.68 -1.19 -22.24
CA LEU A 4 21.70 -0.43 -21.47
C LEU A 4 20.25 -0.79 -21.89
N TYR A 5 20.03 -0.96 -23.19
CA TYR A 5 18.73 -1.38 -23.74
C TYR A 5 18.31 -2.76 -23.24
N ASN A 6 19.23 -3.72 -23.20
CA ASN A 6 18.98 -5.07 -22.66
C ASN A 6 18.66 -5.09 -21.16
N LEU A 7 19.08 -4.06 -20.42
CA LEU A 7 18.81 -3.92 -18.99
C LEU A 7 17.37 -3.42 -18.75
N LEU A 8 16.89 -2.51 -19.61
CA LEU A 8 15.50 -2.01 -19.56
C LEU A 8 14.47 -3.07 -19.97
N LEU A 9 14.83 -4.01 -20.86
CA LEU A 9 13.96 -5.12 -21.27
C LEU A 9 13.65 -6.13 -20.15
N GLN A 10 14.43 -6.13 -19.06
CA GLN A 10 14.20 -7.01 -17.92
C GLN A 10 13.16 -6.44 -16.93
N ILE A 11 12.82 -5.16 -17.04
CA ILE A 11 11.84 -4.54 -16.15
C ILE A 11 10.44 -4.85 -16.71
N PRO A 12 9.58 -5.56 -15.96
CA PRO A 12 8.23 -5.85 -16.40
C PRO A 12 7.44 -4.55 -16.58
N MET A 13 6.85 -4.37 -17.76
CA MET A 13 6.02 -3.20 -18.05
C MET A 13 4.61 -3.37 -17.49
N GLY A 14 4.04 -2.31 -16.91
CA GLY A 14 2.65 -2.29 -16.44
C GLY A 14 2.39 -2.90 -15.06
N THR A 15 3.45 -3.33 -14.36
CA THR A 15 3.38 -3.71 -12.94
C THR A 15 4.14 -2.70 -12.09
N PRO A 16 3.77 -2.51 -10.81
CA PRO A 16 4.53 -1.67 -9.90
C PRO A 16 5.99 -2.13 -9.82
N ASN A 17 6.91 -1.24 -10.17
CA ASN A 17 8.34 -1.43 -10.10
C ASN A 17 8.85 -0.83 -8.77
N PRO A 18 9.91 -1.37 -8.12
CA PRO A 18 10.54 -0.74 -6.95
C PRO A 18 10.97 0.72 -7.13
N ASP A 19 11.14 1.20 -8.36
CA ASP A 19 11.40 2.62 -8.62
C ASP A 19 10.12 3.49 -8.58
N ASP A 20 8.93 2.90 -8.55
CA ASP A 20 7.62 3.56 -8.47
C ASP A 20 7.35 4.07 -7.04
N ASN A 21 8.20 4.97 -6.57
CA ASN A 21 8.15 5.56 -5.23
C ASN A 21 7.24 6.78 -5.17
N GLN A 22 6.10 6.71 -5.87
CA GLN A 22 5.11 7.77 -5.85
C GLN A 22 4.57 7.93 -4.42
N LYS A 23 4.35 9.19 -4.01
CA LYS A 23 3.76 9.48 -2.71
C LYS A 23 2.31 8.99 -2.71
N VAL A 24 1.85 8.51 -1.56
CA VAL A 24 0.43 8.20 -1.36
C VAL A 24 -0.42 9.43 -1.68
N ASP A 25 -1.39 9.27 -2.57
CA ASP A 25 -2.32 10.33 -2.93
C ASP A 25 -3.48 10.39 -1.93
N LEU A 26 -3.42 11.40 -1.05
CA LEU A 26 -4.45 11.66 -0.05
C LEU A 26 -5.71 12.31 -0.64
N SER A 27 -5.78 12.50 -1.95
CA SER A 27 -6.99 12.90 -2.69
C SER A 27 -7.72 11.68 -3.26
N ASN A 28 -7.04 10.54 -3.39
CA ASN A 28 -7.61 9.29 -3.87
C ASN A 28 -8.34 8.56 -2.71
N PRO A 29 -9.66 8.37 -2.80
CA PRO A 29 -10.43 7.74 -1.72
C PRO A 29 -9.99 6.29 -1.44
N VAL A 30 -9.55 5.55 -2.46
CA VAL A 30 -9.09 4.16 -2.30
C VAL A 30 -7.80 4.12 -1.50
N GLU A 31 -6.84 4.98 -1.82
CA GLU A 31 -5.56 5.03 -1.12
C GLU A 31 -5.74 5.46 0.34
N ILE A 32 -6.59 6.45 0.61
CA ILE A 32 -6.93 6.86 1.99
C ILE A 32 -7.53 5.68 2.76
N ILE A 33 -8.47 4.94 2.15
CA ILE A 33 -9.12 3.80 2.82
C ILE A 33 -8.09 2.73 3.16
N VAL A 34 -7.26 2.34 2.19
CA VAL A 34 -6.30 1.23 2.35
C VAL A 34 -5.17 1.59 3.32
N PHE A 35 -4.59 2.78 3.17
CA PHE A 35 -3.40 3.16 3.92
C PHE A 35 -3.70 3.80 5.28
N ILE A 36 -4.91 4.32 5.51
CA ILE A 36 -5.26 5.02 6.76
C ILE A 36 -6.45 4.36 7.46
N VAL A 37 -7.59 4.22 6.78
CA VAL A 37 -8.84 3.80 7.43
C VAL A 37 -8.79 2.35 7.89
N ILE A 38 -8.31 1.42 7.06
CA ILE A 38 -8.22 0.00 7.41
C ILE A 38 -7.31 -0.22 8.64
N PRO A 39 -6.07 0.30 8.69
CA PRO A 39 -5.23 0.18 9.88
C PRO A 39 -5.90 0.69 11.17
N ILE A 40 -6.54 1.86 11.11
CA ILE A 40 -7.26 2.44 12.26
C ILE A 40 -8.43 1.54 12.66
N ALA A 41 -9.20 1.06 11.69
CA ALA A 41 -10.35 0.17 11.93
C ALA A 41 -9.92 -1.14 12.60
N ILE A 42 -8.80 -1.75 12.15
CA ILE A 42 -8.25 -2.97 12.78
C ILE A 42 -7.93 -2.72 14.25
N ILE A 43 -7.25 -1.61 14.57
CA ILE A 43 -6.91 -1.25 15.95
C ILE A 43 -8.17 -1.01 16.78
N ALA A 44 -9.14 -0.25 16.25
CA ALA A 44 -10.39 0.05 16.94
C ALA A 44 -11.19 -1.23 17.23
N LEU A 45 -11.33 -2.11 16.23
CA LEU A 45 -12.01 -3.40 16.37
C LEU A 45 -11.30 -4.30 17.38
N TYR A 46 -9.97 -4.34 17.39
CA TYR A 46 -9.21 -5.09 18.37
C TYR A 46 -9.49 -4.61 19.80
N ILE A 47 -9.43 -3.30 20.04
CA ILE A 47 -9.71 -2.71 21.36
C ILE A 47 -11.15 -3.01 21.80
N PHE A 48 -12.12 -2.84 20.90
CA PHE A 48 -13.52 -3.14 21.16
C PHE A 48 -13.73 -4.62 21.52
N TRP A 49 -13.12 -5.54 20.76
CA TRP A 49 -13.19 -6.97 21.03
C TRP A 49 -12.56 -7.35 22.37
N ARG A 50 -11.41 -6.76 22.72
CA ARG A 50 -10.73 -6.98 24.00
C ARG A 50 -11.56 -6.52 25.18
N GLY A 51 -12.30 -5.42 25.04
CA GLY A 51 -13.21 -4.91 26.08
C GLY A 51 -14.36 -5.86 26.40
N LYS A 52 -14.85 -6.62 25.42
CA LYS A 52 -15.97 -7.57 25.61
C LYS A 52 -15.59 -8.85 26.36
N LYS A 53 -14.32 -9.25 26.36
CA LYS A 53 -13.84 -10.47 27.05
C LYS A 53 -13.57 -10.29 28.55
N LYS A 54 -13.65 -9.06 29.05
CA LYS A 54 -13.41 -8.73 30.47
C LYS A 54 -14.69 -8.43 31.26
N LYS A 55 -15.86 -8.62 30.63
CA LYS A 55 -17.16 -8.76 31.32
C LYS A 55 -17.55 -10.23 31.27
#